data_AF-A0A106PFY0-F1
#
_entry.id   AF-A0A106PFY0-F1
#
_cell.length_a   1.000
_cell.length_b   1.000
_cell.length_c   1.000
_cell.angle_alpha   90.00
_cell.angle_beta   90.00
_cell.angle_gamma   90.00
#
_symmetry.space_group_name_H-M   'P 1'
#
loop_
_entity.id
_entity.type
_entity.pdbx_description
1 polymer ?
#
loop_
_entity_poly.entity_id
_entity_poly.type
_entity_poly.pdbx_seq_one_letter_code
_entity_poly.pdbx_strand_id
1 'polypeptide(L)'
;MHLAVDDAGRPLRLIATEGQVSDISCANELVEHLRTGAVIADKGYDSNAFVESIRATRAKAVIPPRSNRKTKRRYSRVLYRTRNIVERFFNRIKHFRRVATRYDKLSGNYLAFASLACAFGPLVRM
;
A
#
# COMPACT_ATOMS: atom_id res chain seq x y z
N MET A 1 -7.27 3.78 -5.24
CA MET A 1 -7.41 2.65 -4.30
C MET A 1 -6.04 2.37 -3.74
N HIS A 2 -5.90 2.49 -2.44
CA HIS A 2 -4.68 2.25 -1.70
C HIS A 2 -4.96 1.12 -0.72
N LEU A 3 -3.99 0.23 -0.56
CA LEU A 3 -4.14 -0.97 0.25
C LEU A 3 -2.87 -1.17 1.09
N ALA A 4 -3.05 -1.36 2.39
CA ALA A 4 -2.03 -1.92 3.27
C ALA A 4 -2.26 -3.42 3.43
N VAL A 5 -1.17 -4.18 3.35
CA VAL A 5 -1.15 -5.64 3.53
C VAL A 5 -0.05 -5.96 4.52
N ASP A 6 -0.27 -6.94 5.40
CA ASP A 6 0.78 -7.44 6.27
C ASP A 6 1.73 -8.43 5.55
N ASP A 7 2.71 -8.94 6.29
CA ASP A 7 3.69 -9.91 5.81
C ASP A 7 3.11 -11.30 5.50
N ALA A 8 1.92 -11.61 5.99
CA ALA A 8 1.16 -12.82 5.67
C ALA A 8 0.21 -12.64 4.48
N GLY A 9 0.19 -11.46 3.84
CA GLY A 9 -0.70 -11.19 2.72
C GLY A 9 -2.13 -10.83 3.12
N ARG A 10 -2.40 -10.53 4.40
CA ARG A 10 -3.73 -10.14 4.87
C ARG A 10 -3.96 -8.65 4.67
N PRO A 11 -5.11 -8.23 4.12
CA PRO A 11 -5.43 -6.82 3.95
C PRO A 11 -5.67 -6.18 5.33
N LEU A 12 -4.97 -5.08 5.62
CA LEU A 12 -5.08 -4.33 6.88
C LEU A 12 -5.97 -3.10 6.74
N ARG A 13 -5.86 -2.39 5.61
CA ARG A 13 -6.62 -1.17 5.35
C ARG A 13 -6.77 -0.95 3.86
N LEU A 14 -7.98 -0.55 3.45
CA LEU A 14 -8.34 -0.25 2.08
C LEU A 14 -8.95 1.15 2.01
N ILE A 15 -8.40 2.01 1.17
CA ILE A 15 -8.88 3.38 0.96
C ILE A 15 -9.20 3.56 -0.52
N ALA A 16 -10.41 3.99 -0.85
CA ALA A 16 -10.80 4.36 -2.20
C ALA A 16 -10.65 5.87 -2.40
N THR A 17 -10.03 6.24 -3.53
CA THR A 17 -9.75 7.62 -3.92
C THR A 17 -10.09 7.82 -5.39
N GLU A 18 -10.37 9.07 -5.74
CA GLU A 18 -10.50 9.50 -7.12
C GLU A 18 -9.20 9.26 -7.90
N GLY A 19 -9.31 9.05 -9.21
CA GLY A 19 -8.15 8.69 -10.06
C GLY A 19 -7.07 9.77 -10.16
N GLN A 20 -7.39 11.02 -9.82
CA GLN A 20 -6.48 12.17 -9.89
C GLN A 20 -5.70 12.40 -8.57
N VAL A 21 -6.07 11.71 -7.49
CA VAL A 21 -5.41 11.91 -6.18
C VAL A 21 -4.06 11.21 -6.19
N SER A 22 -3.01 11.93 -5.79
CA SER A 22 -1.68 11.36 -5.65
C SER A 22 -1.65 10.30 -4.55
N ASP A 23 -0.95 9.19 -4.80
CA ASP A 23 -0.79 8.10 -3.83
C ASP A 23 -0.27 8.57 -2.47
N ILE A 24 0.59 9.60 -2.45
CA ILE A 24 1.18 10.12 -1.22
C ILE A 24 0.13 10.76 -0.30
N SER A 25 -0.97 11.26 -0.85
CA SER A 25 -2.01 11.96 -0.09
C SER A 25 -2.69 11.04 0.93
N CYS A 26 -2.81 9.74 0.61
CA CYS A 26 -3.40 8.74 1.51
C CYS A 26 -2.36 7.95 2.30
N ALA A 27 -1.07 8.23 2.15
CA ALA A 27 -0.01 7.41 2.70
C ALA A 27 -0.04 7.33 4.24
N ASN A 28 -0.20 8.48 4.90
CA ASN A 28 -0.30 8.55 6.36
C ASN A 28 -1.56 7.83 6.84
N GLU A 29 -2.71 8.14 6.24
CA GLU A 29 -3.99 7.50 6.54
C GLU A 29 -3.93 5.99 6.31
N LEU A 30 -3.13 5.50 5.37
CA LEU A 30 -3.03 4.06 5.10
C LEU A 30 -2.32 3.29 6.21
N VAL A 31 -1.36 3.92 6.90
CA VAL A 31 -0.52 3.28 7.93
C VAL A 31 -0.82 3.73 9.36
N GLU A 32 -1.73 4.70 9.52
CA GLU A 32 -2.08 5.28 10.80
C GLU A 32 -2.55 4.20 11.80
N HIS A 33 -2.07 4.27 13.04
CA HIS A 33 -2.38 3.31 14.12
C HIS A 33 -1.95 1.85 13.87
N LEU A 34 -1.27 1.54 12.76
CA LEU A 34 -0.70 0.21 12.54
C LEU A 34 0.61 0.05 13.32
N ARG A 35 0.66 -0.92 14.22
CA ARG A 35 1.90 -1.29 14.93
C ARG A 35 2.73 -2.21 14.05
N THR A 36 3.85 -1.71 13.53
CA THR A 36 4.75 -2.48 12.66
C THR A 36 6.22 -2.12 12.90
N GLY A 37 7.12 -3.07 12.64
CA GLY A 37 8.56 -2.82 12.63
C GLY A 37 9.06 -2.18 11.34
N ALA A 38 8.32 -2.29 10.24
CA ALA A 38 8.70 -1.71 8.95
C ALA A 38 7.49 -1.37 8.06
N VAL A 39 7.62 -0.29 7.30
CA VAL A 39 6.67 0.11 6.26
C VAL A 39 7.38 0.05 4.93
N ILE A 40 6.87 -0.78 4.02
CA ILE A 40 7.41 -0.95 2.66
C ILE A 40 6.43 -0.29 1.70
N ALA A 41 6.94 0.61 0.86
CA ALA A 41 6.12 1.28 -0.14
C ALA A 41 6.92 1.58 -1.40
N ASP A 42 6.19 1.83 -2.49
CA ASP A 42 6.78 2.20 -3.76
C ASP A 42 7.52 3.53 -3.70
N LYS A 43 8.42 3.74 -4.66
CA LYS A 43 9.15 5.01 -4.87
C LYS A 43 8.22 6.23 -4.97
N GLY A 44 6.97 6.04 -5.41
CA GLY A 44 5.94 7.08 -5.42
C GLY A 44 5.65 7.66 -4.03
N TYR A 45 5.83 6.88 -2.97
CA TYR A 45 5.62 7.28 -1.57
C TYR A 45 6.84 7.96 -0.93
N ASP A 46 7.94 8.19 -1.65
CA ASP A 46 9.10 8.87 -1.08
C ASP A 46 8.82 10.37 -0.87
N SER A 47 8.46 10.70 0.37
CA SER A 47 8.26 12.05 0.90
C SER A 47 8.93 12.16 2.27
N ASN A 48 9.56 13.30 2.58
CA ASN A 48 10.20 13.53 3.88
C ASN A 48 9.18 13.40 5.01
N ALA A 49 8.02 14.06 4.87
CA ALA A 49 6.96 14.05 5.86
C ALA A 49 6.45 12.62 6.15
N PHE A 50 6.25 11.81 5.11
CA PHE A 50 5.79 10.42 5.28
C PHE A 50 6.87 9.52 5.90
N VAL A 51 8.13 9.74 5.55
CA VAL A 51 9.25 9.00 6.15
C VAL A 51 9.42 9.35 7.62
N GLU A 52 9.23 10.62 7.98
CA GLU A 52 9.28 11.10 9.35
C GLU A 52 8.11 10.56 10.18
N SER A 53 6.89 10.52 9.63
CA SER A 53 5.73 9.93 10.32
C SER A 53 5.92 8.44 10.60
N ILE A 54 6.47 7.66 9.66
CA ILE A 54 6.82 6.25 9.88
C ILE A 54 7.89 6.11 10.98
N ARG A 55 8.89 7.00 11.02
CA ARG A 55 9.94 6.94 12.03
C ARG A 55 9.44 7.33 13.43
N ALA A 56 8.48 8.25 13.51
CA ALA A 56 7.85 8.65 14.76
C ALA A 56 7.15 7.46 15.45
N THR A 57 6.66 6.48 14.68
CA THR A 57 6.08 5.24 15.23
C THR A 57 7.13 4.17 15.57
N ARG A 58 8.42 4.50 15.50
CA ARG A 58 9.58 3.59 15.65
C ARG A 58 9.67 2.49 14.58
N ALA A 59 8.96 2.65 13.46
CA ALA A 59 9.03 1.75 12.32
C ALA A 59 10.14 2.15 11.33
N LYS A 60 10.65 1.16 10.58
CA LYS A 60 11.62 1.39 9.51
C LYS A 60 10.91 1.74 8.19
N ALA A 61 11.16 2.93 7.65
CA ALA A 61 10.71 3.31 6.32
C ALA A 61 11.56 2.65 5.22
N VAL A 62 11.04 1.60 4.58
CA VAL A 62 11.66 0.87 3.46
C VAL A 62 11.05 1.34 2.14
N ILE A 63 11.44 2.56 1.74
CA ILE A 63 10.94 3.21 0.53
C ILE A 63 12.15 3.64 -0.30
N PRO A 64 12.26 3.19 -1.57
CA PRO A 64 13.34 3.62 -2.45
C PRO A 64 13.26 5.12 -2.71
N PRO A 65 14.38 5.85 -2.70
CA PRO A 65 14.37 7.28 -2.95
C PRO A 65 13.98 7.59 -4.40
N ARG A 66 13.28 8.71 -4.60
CA ARG A 66 13.02 9.24 -5.95
C ARG A 66 14.33 9.54 -6.70
N SER A 67 14.33 9.40 -8.02
CA SER A 67 15.55 9.54 -8.84
C SER A 67 16.08 10.97 -8.83
N ASN A 68 15.19 11.96 -8.70
CA ASN A 68 15.49 13.39 -8.64
C ASN A 68 15.88 13.90 -7.24
N ARG A 69 15.99 13.01 -6.24
CA ARG A 69 16.36 13.42 -4.87
C ARG A 69 17.85 13.76 -4.81
N LYS A 70 18.18 14.98 -4.36
CA LYS A 70 19.56 15.44 -4.16
C LYS A 70 20.36 14.49 -3.26
N THR A 71 19.75 14.06 -2.16
CA THR A 71 20.36 13.12 -1.20
C THR A 71 19.56 11.83 -1.17
N LYS A 72 20.12 10.74 -1.69
CA LYS A 72 19.48 9.42 -1.69
C LYS A 72 19.61 8.77 -0.32
N ARG A 73 18.47 8.47 0.31
CA ARG A 73 18.42 7.75 1.59
C ARG A 73 18.74 6.27 1.38
N ARG A 74 19.48 5.66 2.33
CA ARG A 74 19.68 4.21 2.37
C ARG A 74 18.38 3.52 2.81
N TYR A 75 18.05 2.40 2.17
CA TYR A 75 16.92 1.55 2.52
C TYR A 75 17.33 0.08 2.43
N SER A 76 16.62 -0.81 3.14
CA SER A 76 16.91 -2.24 3.09
C SER A 76 16.36 -2.83 1.79
N ARG A 77 17.25 -3.19 0.86
CA ARG A 77 16.84 -3.88 -0.38
C ARG A 77 16.25 -5.27 -0.10
N VAL A 78 16.72 -5.95 0.95
CA VAL A 78 16.19 -7.27 1.34
C VAL A 78 14.74 -7.16 1.77
N LEU A 79 14.43 -6.23 2.67
CA LEU A 79 13.03 -5.98 3.08
C LEU A 79 12.20 -5.43 1.91
N TYR A 80 12.79 -4.65 1.01
CA TYR A 80 12.04 -4.15 -0.15
C TYR A 80 11.54 -5.27 -1.08
N ARG A 81 12.23 -6.43 -1.14
CA ARG A 81 11.78 -7.58 -1.95
C ARG A 81 10.43 -8.13 -1.48
N THR A 82 10.05 -7.94 -0.21
CA THR A 82 8.76 -8.42 0.30
C THR A 82 7.57 -7.61 -0.23
N ARG A 83 7.79 -6.48 -0.92
CA ARG A 83 6.76 -5.76 -1.70
C ARG A 83 6.03 -6.66 -2.70
N ASN A 84 6.68 -7.74 -3.17
CA ASN A 84 6.05 -8.75 -4.03
C ASN A 84 4.76 -9.35 -3.42
N ILE A 85 4.61 -9.37 -2.09
CA ILE A 85 3.37 -9.79 -1.41
C ILE A 85 2.21 -8.87 -1.84
N VAL A 86 2.43 -7.55 -1.78
CA VAL A 86 1.44 -6.54 -2.19
C VAL A 86 1.14 -6.67 -3.69
N GLU A 87 2.15 -6.85 -4.53
CA GLU A 87 1.97 -7.03 -5.98
C GLU A 87 1.11 -8.25 -6.31
N ARG A 88 1.40 -9.40 -5.69
CA ARG A 88 0.61 -10.62 -5.82
C ARG A 88 -0.81 -10.45 -5.31
N PHE A 89 -1.00 -9.72 -4.21
CA PHE A 89 -2.31 -9.39 -3.69
C PHE A 89 -3.13 -8.57 -4.70
N PHE A 90 -2.56 -7.49 -5.23
CA PHE A 90 -3.21 -6.66 -6.26
C PHE A 90 -3.52 -7.46 -7.52
N ASN A 91 -2.61 -8.35 -7.96
CA ASN A 91 -2.87 -9.23 -9.08
C ASN A 91 -4.08 -10.14 -8.81
N ARG A 92 -4.16 -10.72 -7.60
CA ARG A 92 -5.27 -11.61 -7.21
C ARG A 92 -6.62 -10.88 -7.25
N ILE A 93 -6.73 -9.72 -6.61
CA ILE A 93 -8.00 -8.99 -6.55
C ILE A 93 -8.41 -8.42 -7.92
N LYS A 94 -7.47 -8.22 -8.84
CA LYS A 94 -7.76 -7.80 -10.22
C LYS A 94 -8.39 -8.90 -11.08
N HIS A 95 -8.44 -10.16 -10.63
CA HIS A 95 -9.26 -11.18 -11.30
C HIS A 95 -10.76 -10.87 -11.19
N PHE A 96 -11.18 -10.14 -10.15
CA PHE A 96 -12.55 -9.66 -10.04
C PHE A 96 -12.73 -8.46 -10.98
N ARG A 97 -13.35 -8.72 -12.14
CA ARG A 97 -13.53 -7.72 -13.21
C ARG A 97 -14.10 -6.38 -12.69
N ARG A 98 -15.08 -6.44 -11.78
CA ARG A 98 -15.71 -5.27 -11.16
C ARG A 98 -14.71 -4.36 -10.44
N VAL A 99 -13.73 -4.94 -9.76
CA VAL A 99 -12.67 -4.22 -9.04
C VAL A 99 -11.62 -3.70 -10.02
N ALA A 100 -11.20 -4.53 -10.98
CA ALA A 100 -10.16 -4.19 -11.95
C ALA A 100 -10.54 -3.00 -12.83
N THR A 101 -11.78 -2.97 -13.33
CA THR A 101 -12.24 -1.89 -14.21
C THR A 101 -12.82 -0.70 -13.47
N ARG A 102 -12.87 -0.73 -12.12
CA ARG A 102 -13.62 0.23 -11.29
C ARG A 102 -15.04 0.46 -11.85
N TYR A 103 -15.80 -0.62 -12.01
CA TYR A 103 -17.10 -0.57 -12.69
C TYR A 103 -18.13 0.33 -11.98
N ASP A 104 -18.04 0.40 -10.65
CA ASP A 104 -18.94 1.20 -9.81
C ASP A 104 -18.61 2.69 -9.87
N LYS A 105 -19.61 3.51 -10.21
CA LYS A 105 -19.49 4.99 -10.20
C LYS A 105 -19.45 5.57 -8.79
N LEU A 106 -20.15 4.95 -7.85
CA LEU A 106 -20.18 5.37 -6.45
C LEU A 106 -19.00 4.74 -5.70
N SER A 107 -18.23 5.59 -5.01
CA SER A 107 -17.06 5.17 -4.23
C SER A 107 -17.40 4.13 -3.16
N GLY A 108 -18.55 4.26 -2.50
CA GLY A 108 -19.03 3.31 -1.49
C GLY A 108 -19.27 1.91 -2.07
N ASN A 109 -19.92 1.81 -3.24
CA ASN A 109 -20.15 0.52 -3.90
C ASN A 109 -18.83 -0.10 -4.35
N TYR A 110 -17.95 0.70 -4.96
CA TYR A 110 -16.61 0.24 -5.33
C TYR A 110 -15.85 -0.31 -4.12
N LEU A 111 -15.86 0.41 -3.00
CA LEU A 111 -15.19 0.01 -1.77
C LEU A 111 -15.78 -1.28 -1.18
N ALA A 112 -17.11 -1.46 -1.24
CA ALA A 112 -17.76 -2.69 -0.78
C ALA A 112 -17.30 -3.91 -1.59
N PHE A 113 -17.31 -3.82 -2.93
CA PHE A 113 -16.85 -4.92 -3.79
C PHE A 113 -15.34 -5.14 -3.71
N ALA A 114 -14.55 -4.07 -3.57
CA ALA A 114 -13.12 -4.17 -3.35
C ALA A 114 -12.80 -4.84 -2.00
N SER A 115 -13.54 -4.51 -0.94
CA SER A 115 -13.40 -5.15 0.38
C SER A 115 -13.77 -6.63 0.31
N LEU A 116 -14.86 -6.97 -0.39
CA LEU A 116 -15.24 -8.36 -0.65
C LEU A 116 -14.15 -9.11 -1.41
N ALA A 117 -13.60 -8.53 -2.48
CA ALA A 117 -12.49 -9.12 -3.22
C ALA A 117 -11.24 -9.32 -2.35
N CYS A 118 -10.96 -8.38 -1.43
CA CYS A 118 -9.86 -8.50 -0.48
C CYS A 118 -10.04 -9.66 0.51
N ALA A 119 -11.28 -9.99 0.89
CA ALA A 119 -11.57 -11.17 1.72
C ALA A 119 -11.24 -12.50 1.00
N PHE A 120 -11.29 -12.50 -0.35
CA PHE A 120 -10.82 -13.61 -1.20
C PHE A 120 -9.38 -13.43 -1.69
N GLY A 121 -8.68 -12.39 -1.20
CA GLY A 121 -7.26 -12.16 -1.43
C GLY A 121 -6.44 -13.37 -0.95
N PRO A 122 -5.20 -13.53 -1.45
CA PRO A 122 -4.43 -14.72 -1.14
C PRO A 122 -4.21 -14.80 0.37
N LEU A 123 -4.71 -15.87 1.01
CA LEU A 123 -4.05 -16.45 2.17
C LEU A 123 -2.68 -16.89 1.64
N VAL A 124 -1.69 -16.01 1.71
CA VAL A 124 -0.32 -16.36 1.36
C VAL A 124 0.13 -17.32 2.47
N ARG A 125 -0.21 -18.61 2.32
CA ARG A 125 0.52 -19.66 2.99
C ARG A 125 1.91 -19.65 2.37
N MET A 126 2.84 -19.01 3.06
CA MET A 126 4.27 -19.24 2.88
C MET A 126 4.62 -20.68 3.22
#